data_AF-A0A922WN61-F1
#
_entry.id   AF-A0A922WN61-F1
#
_cell.length_a   1.000
_cell.length_b   1.000
_cell.length_c   1.000
_cell.angle_alpha   90.00
_cell.angle_beta   90.00
_cell.angle_gamma   90.00
#
_symmetry.space_group_name_H-M   'P 1'
#
loop_
_entity.id
_entity.type
_entity.pdbx_description
1 polymer ?
#
loop_
_entity_poly.entity_id
_entity_poly.type
_entity_poly.pdbx_seq_one_letter_code
_entity_poly.pdbx_strand_id
1 'polypeptide(L)'
;MTAAQESALKSFLESLVGVRWFARCGEPDQAALVAHDLVAAWDDWNPEMMAVWSPQTHDLEQVAVRELGERALDSIFATVSKAVDAPLWEAADQYFERRPADSDVAETATDLGLSPDWLDSAKRDLCWAAVEAVLARPGFFSDLLEYYRAGRWPCAWEGGDRSQRVVLL
;
A
#
# COMPACT_ATOMS: atom_id res chain seq x y z
N MET A 1 -8.48 12.15 -19.34
CA MET A 1 -8.52 10.69 -19.47
C MET A 1 -9.41 10.34 -20.65
N THR A 2 -9.17 9.21 -21.31
CA THR A 2 -10.05 8.63 -22.33
C THR A 2 -11.18 7.83 -21.67
N ALA A 3 -12.24 7.50 -22.40
CA ALA A 3 -13.32 6.65 -21.88
C ALA A 3 -12.82 5.27 -21.40
N ALA A 4 -11.82 4.71 -22.07
CA ALA A 4 -11.20 3.44 -21.67
C ALA A 4 -10.44 3.59 -20.33
N GLN A 5 -9.71 4.68 -20.15
CA GLN A 5 -8.99 4.99 -18.91
C GLN A 5 -9.96 5.24 -17.74
N GLU A 6 -11.06 5.95 -17.99
CA GLU A 6 -12.13 6.15 -17.00
C GLU A 6 -12.79 4.84 -16.59
N SER A 7 -13.07 3.97 -17.57
CA SER A 7 -13.61 2.64 -17.29
C SER A 7 -12.62 1.78 -16.48
N ALA A 8 -11.32 1.85 -16.79
CA ALA A 8 -10.30 1.11 -16.05
C ALA A 8 -10.20 1.59 -14.60
N LEU A 9 -10.21 2.91 -14.36
CA LEU A 9 -10.22 3.47 -13.01
C LEU A 9 -11.47 3.03 -12.23
N LYS A 10 -12.64 3.05 -12.87
CA LYS A 10 -13.88 2.58 -12.24
C LYS A 10 -13.78 1.10 -11.85
N SER A 11 -13.34 0.23 -12.75
CA SER A 11 -13.16 -1.20 -12.45
C SER A 11 -12.10 -1.44 -11.37
N PHE A 12 -11.03 -0.65 -11.35
CA PHE A 12 -10.04 -0.69 -10.27
C PHE A 12 -10.70 -0.39 -8.92
N LEU A 13 -11.45 0.71 -8.80
CA LEU A 13 -12.14 1.09 -7.56
C LEU A 13 -13.17 0.04 -7.13
N GLU A 14 -13.95 -0.50 -8.06
CA GLU A 14 -14.89 -1.59 -7.79
C GLU A 14 -14.16 -2.84 -7.26
N SER A 15 -12.94 -3.12 -7.74
CA SER A 15 -12.13 -4.24 -7.26
C SER A 15 -11.60 -4.08 -5.83
N LEU A 16 -11.59 -2.85 -5.30
CA LEU A 16 -11.19 -2.57 -3.92
C LEU A 16 -12.34 -2.76 -2.93
N VAL A 17 -13.58 -2.85 -3.42
CA VAL A 17 -14.76 -3.05 -2.57
C VAL A 17 -14.68 -4.42 -1.90
N GLY A 18 -14.76 -4.43 -0.58
CA GLY A 18 -14.73 -5.67 0.23
C GLY A 18 -13.34 -6.23 0.48
N VAL A 19 -12.26 -5.56 0.04
CA VAL A 19 -10.92 -5.90 0.49
C VAL A 19 -10.85 -5.75 2.01
N ARG A 20 -10.38 -6.81 2.68
CA ARG A 20 -10.22 -6.84 4.14
C ARG A 20 -8.83 -6.34 4.50
N TRP A 21 -8.61 -5.03 4.38
CA TRP A 21 -7.32 -4.40 4.62
C TRP A 21 -6.79 -4.78 6.00
N PHE A 22 -5.48 -5.07 6.07
CA PHE A 22 -4.75 -5.39 7.30
C PHE A 22 -5.35 -6.53 8.17
N ALA A 23 -6.31 -7.30 7.63
CA ALA A 23 -7.02 -8.32 8.38
C ALA A 23 -6.12 -9.49 8.82
N ARG A 24 -5.01 -9.68 8.11
CA ARG A 24 -4.02 -10.73 8.37
C ARG A 24 -2.70 -10.16 8.85
N CYS A 25 -2.58 -8.85 9.07
CA CYS A 25 -1.36 -8.25 9.59
C CYS A 25 -0.92 -8.90 10.92
N GLY A 26 0.34 -9.32 11.01
CA GLY A 26 0.94 -10.03 12.15
C GLY A 26 0.81 -11.56 12.10
N GLU A 27 0.06 -12.13 11.16
CA GLU A 27 -0.03 -13.60 11.03
C GLU A 27 1.26 -14.19 10.42
N PRO A 28 1.71 -15.38 10.82
CA PRO A 28 2.82 -16.06 10.14
C PRO A 28 2.58 -16.27 8.64
N ASP A 29 3.64 -16.23 7.85
CA ASP A 29 3.63 -16.55 6.43
C ASP A 29 4.81 -17.50 6.10
N GLN A 30 4.61 -18.43 5.17
CA GLN A 30 5.63 -19.42 4.81
C GLN A 30 6.58 -18.95 3.70
N ALA A 31 6.15 -17.97 2.90
CA ALA A 31 6.89 -17.47 1.75
C ALA A 31 7.47 -16.06 1.99
N ALA A 32 6.88 -15.30 2.91
CA ALA A 32 7.33 -13.96 3.28
C ALA A 32 8.05 -13.91 4.63
N LEU A 33 8.85 -12.87 4.84
CA LEU A 33 9.20 -12.44 6.18
C LEU A 33 8.03 -11.65 6.76
N VAL A 34 7.70 -11.89 8.03
CA VAL A 34 6.66 -11.15 8.74
C VAL A 34 7.33 -10.27 9.78
N ALA A 35 7.16 -8.95 9.65
CA ALA A 35 7.65 -7.99 10.62
C ALA A 35 7.00 -8.25 11.98
N HIS A 36 7.76 -8.03 13.05
CA HIS A 36 7.29 -8.30 14.42
C HIS A 36 6.04 -7.50 14.77
N ASP A 37 6.03 -6.23 14.35
CA ASP A 37 4.93 -5.32 14.54
C ASP A 37 5.00 -4.15 13.54
N LEU A 38 4.05 -3.22 13.65
CA LEU A 38 3.96 -2.04 12.82
C LEU A 38 5.17 -1.11 12.97
N VAL A 39 5.75 -0.98 14.16
CA VAL A 39 6.93 -0.13 14.39
C VAL A 39 8.11 -0.72 13.65
N ALA A 40 8.38 -2.02 13.80
CA ALA A 40 9.42 -2.69 13.02
C ALA A 40 9.13 -2.62 11.52
N ALA A 41 7.88 -2.85 11.09
CA ALA A 41 7.49 -2.79 9.68
C ALA A 41 7.73 -1.41 9.05
N TRP A 42 7.56 -0.33 9.83
CA TRP A 42 7.79 1.02 9.37
C TRP A 42 9.23 1.47 9.62
N ASP A 43 9.70 1.54 10.86
CA ASP A 43 11.00 2.13 11.19
C ASP A 43 12.18 1.29 10.68
N ASP A 44 12.15 -0.03 10.88
CA ASP A 44 13.29 -0.89 10.56
C ASP A 44 13.39 -1.20 9.06
N TRP A 45 12.25 -1.34 8.37
CA TRP A 45 12.19 -1.77 6.97
C TRP A 45 11.96 -0.64 5.96
N ASN A 46 11.67 0.59 6.41
CA ASN A 46 11.48 1.73 5.50
C ASN A 46 12.72 2.06 4.64
N PRO A 47 13.98 1.91 5.09
CA PRO A 47 15.13 2.08 4.20
C PRO A 47 15.10 1.13 2.99
N GLU A 48 14.81 -0.15 3.21
CA GLU A 48 14.70 -1.19 2.18
C GLU A 48 13.47 -0.98 1.28
N MET A 49 12.36 -0.55 1.87
CA MET A 49 11.19 -0.09 1.12
C MET A 49 11.58 1.03 0.17
N MET A 50 12.20 2.09 0.66
CA MET A 50 12.56 3.24 -0.17
C MET A 50 13.58 2.89 -1.26
N ALA A 51 14.48 1.94 -1.00
CA ALA A 51 15.42 1.44 -1.99
C ALA A 51 14.73 0.80 -3.21
N VAL A 52 13.55 0.20 -3.01
CA VAL A 52 12.77 -0.45 -4.08
C VAL A 52 11.65 0.46 -4.60
N TRP A 53 10.86 1.11 -3.74
CA TRP A 53 9.68 1.89 -4.14
C TRP A 53 10.07 3.17 -4.87
N SER A 54 11.18 3.81 -4.50
CA SER A 54 11.55 5.10 -5.09
C SER A 54 11.88 4.99 -6.58
N PRO A 55 12.72 4.04 -7.03
CA PRO A 55 12.94 3.83 -8.47
C PRO A 55 11.66 3.47 -9.23
N GLN A 56 10.82 2.58 -8.67
CA GLN A 56 9.58 2.15 -9.33
C GLN A 56 8.58 3.31 -9.46
N THR A 57 8.45 4.13 -8.42
CA THR A 57 7.65 5.36 -8.41
C THR A 57 8.15 6.32 -9.47
N HIS A 58 9.45 6.58 -9.50
CA HIS A 58 10.06 7.54 -10.41
C HIS A 58 9.87 7.14 -11.88
N ASP A 59 10.08 5.86 -12.20
CA ASP A 59 9.92 5.35 -13.56
C ASP A 59 8.45 5.38 -14.00
N LEU A 60 7.52 4.99 -13.12
CA LEU A 60 6.09 5.01 -13.41
C LEU A 60 5.55 6.44 -13.54
N GLU A 61 6.01 7.37 -12.70
CA GLU A 61 5.61 8.77 -12.74
C GLU A 61 5.98 9.41 -14.08
N GLN A 62 7.19 9.20 -14.58
CA GLN A 62 7.61 9.70 -15.90
C GLN A 62 6.71 9.20 -17.02
N VAL A 63 6.35 7.91 -16.99
CA VAL A 63 5.44 7.30 -17.96
C VAL A 63 4.03 7.90 -17.83
N ALA A 64 3.52 8.02 -16.61
CA ALA A 64 2.19 8.53 -16.32
C ALA A 64 2.04 10.00 -16.73
N VAL A 65 3.01 10.85 -16.40
CA VAL A 65 3.00 12.27 -16.82
C VAL A 65 3.03 12.38 -18.34
N ARG A 66 3.85 11.58 -19.02
CA ARG A 66 3.93 11.60 -20.49
C ARG A 66 2.64 11.14 -21.17
N GLU A 67 1.96 10.13 -20.64
CA GLU A 67 0.84 9.47 -21.32
C GLU A 67 -0.55 9.93 -20.84
N LEU A 68 -0.66 10.39 -19.59
CA LEU A 68 -1.90 10.88 -18.98
C LEU A 68 -1.90 12.40 -18.83
N GLY A 69 -0.73 12.99 -18.57
CA GLY A 69 -0.58 14.38 -18.12
C GLY A 69 -0.82 14.54 -16.61
N GLU A 70 -0.17 15.53 -16.01
CA GLU A 70 -0.21 15.82 -14.57
C GLU A 70 -1.63 15.92 -14.02
N ARG A 71 -2.50 16.68 -14.69
CA ARG A 71 -3.90 16.86 -14.24
C ARG A 71 -4.68 15.56 -14.15
N ALA A 72 -4.44 14.61 -15.07
CA ALA A 72 -5.10 13.32 -15.02
C ALA A 72 -4.53 12.44 -13.92
N LEU A 73 -3.21 12.47 -13.73
CA LEU A 73 -2.52 11.79 -12.64
C LEU A 73 -3.04 12.28 -11.27
N ASP A 74 -3.10 13.59 -11.05
CA ASP A 74 -3.65 14.20 -9.84
C ASP A 74 -5.10 13.77 -9.59
N SER A 75 -5.91 13.71 -10.65
CA SER A 75 -7.31 13.27 -10.56
C SER A 75 -7.43 11.80 -10.17
N ILE A 76 -6.53 10.92 -10.65
CA ILE A 76 -6.49 9.51 -10.23
C ILE A 76 -6.15 9.43 -8.74
N PHE A 77 -5.07 10.11 -8.32
CA PHE A 77 -4.63 10.15 -6.92
C PHE A 77 -5.73 10.65 -5.98
N ALA A 78 -6.35 11.77 -6.31
CA ALA A 78 -7.43 12.34 -5.50
C ALA A 78 -8.64 11.40 -5.40
N THR A 79 -8.98 10.73 -6.52
CA THR A 79 -10.14 9.81 -6.58
C THR A 79 -9.90 8.55 -5.77
N VAL A 80 -8.74 7.92 -5.96
CA VAL A 80 -8.36 6.69 -5.24
C VAL A 80 -8.18 6.98 -3.77
N SER A 81 -7.42 8.02 -3.43
CA SER A 81 -7.20 8.44 -2.03
C SER A 81 -8.53 8.61 -1.31
N LYS A 82 -9.47 9.35 -1.90
CA LYS A 82 -10.81 9.54 -1.32
C LYS A 82 -11.57 8.23 -1.12
N ALA A 83 -11.45 7.29 -2.06
CA ALA A 83 -12.16 6.02 -2.01
C ALA A 83 -11.62 5.08 -0.92
N VAL A 84 -10.31 5.13 -0.64
CA VAL A 84 -9.65 4.21 0.29
C VAL A 84 -9.41 4.79 1.68
N ASP A 85 -9.51 6.11 1.86
CA ASP A 85 -9.17 6.79 3.11
C ASP A 85 -9.92 6.22 4.32
N ALA A 86 -11.26 6.29 4.33
CA ALA A 86 -12.05 5.76 5.45
C ALA A 86 -11.89 4.23 5.62
N PRO A 87 -11.94 3.39 4.57
CA PRO A 87 -11.70 1.95 4.72
C PRO A 87 -10.33 1.59 5.31
N LEU A 88 -9.28 2.32 4.95
CA LEU A 88 -7.93 2.10 5.47
C LEU A 88 -7.83 2.51 6.94
N TRP A 89 -8.45 3.63 7.34
CA TRP A 89 -8.51 4.07 8.73
C TRP A 89 -9.29 3.06 9.60
N GLU A 90 -10.47 2.66 9.17
CA GLU A 90 -11.28 1.65 9.90
C GLU A 90 -10.53 0.33 10.06
N ALA A 91 -9.79 -0.09 9.03
CA ALA A 91 -8.99 -1.30 9.08
C ALA A 91 -7.76 -1.17 10.00
N ALA A 92 -7.13 0.00 10.04
CA ALA A 92 -6.04 0.30 10.95
C ALA A 92 -6.52 0.20 12.40
N ASP A 93 -7.66 0.82 12.74
CA ASP A 93 -8.27 0.73 14.07
C ASP A 93 -8.51 -0.73 14.46
N GLN A 94 -9.14 -1.51 13.58
CA GLN A 94 -9.37 -2.94 13.81
C GLN A 94 -8.09 -3.75 13.98
N TYR A 95 -7.00 -3.39 13.29
CA TYR A 95 -5.70 -4.03 13.49
C TYR A 95 -5.16 -3.77 14.90
N PHE A 96 -5.22 -2.52 15.38
CA PHE A 96 -4.78 -2.19 16.74
C PHE A 96 -5.64 -2.84 17.82
N GLU A 97 -6.96 -2.93 17.63
CA GLU A 97 -7.87 -3.62 18.56
C GLU A 97 -7.56 -5.12 18.72
N ARG A 98 -7.00 -5.75 17.69
CA ARG A 98 -6.66 -7.20 17.71
C ARG A 98 -5.31 -7.51 18.34
N ARG A 99 -4.45 -6.51 18.60
CA ARG A 99 -3.12 -6.78 19.17
C ARG A 99 -3.25 -7.29 20.61
N PRO A 100 -2.49 -8.34 21.01
CA PRO A 100 -2.50 -8.82 22.38
C PRO A 100 -2.08 -7.72 23.37
N ALA A 101 -2.80 -7.60 24.49
CA ALA A 101 -2.56 -6.58 25.52
C ALA A 101 -1.20 -6.69 26.25
N ASP A 102 -0.43 -7.78 26.02
CA ASP A 102 0.88 -8.02 26.62
C ASP A 102 2.04 -7.38 25.83
N SER A 103 1.77 -6.61 24.77
CA SER A 103 2.75 -5.64 24.29
C SER A 103 2.80 -4.48 25.29
N ASP A 104 3.97 -4.16 25.85
CA ASP A 104 4.23 -3.06 26.80
C ASP A 104 3.89 -1.64 26.27
N VAL A 105 3.08 -1.54 25.22
CA VAL A 105 2.72 -0.31 24.53
C VAL A 105 1.21 -0.34 24.26
N ALA A 106 0.45 0.14 25.23
CA ALA A 106 -1.00 0.34 25.15
C ALA A 106 -1.32 1.61 24.34
N GLU A 107 -0.84 1.66 23.11
CA GLU A 107 -0.81 2.89 22.32
C GLU A 107 -1.49 2.64 20.96
N THR A 108 -2.51 3.44 20.70
CA THR A 108 -3.15 3.51 19.38
C THR A 108 -2.14 4.00 18.33
N ALA A 109 -2.49 3.96 17.04
CA ALA A 109 -1.62 4.50 15.97
C ALA A 109 -1.10 5.92 16.29
N THR A 110 -1.94 6.74 16.93
CA THR A 110 -1.62 8.12 17.34
C THR A 110 -0.66 8.18 18.53
N ASP A 111 -0.75 7.23 19.45
CA ASP A 111 0.04 7.22 20.67
C ASP A 111 1.46 6.66 20.43
N LEU A 112 1.63 5.74 19.48
CA LEU A 112 2.93 5.13 19.10
C LEU A 112 3.91 6.09 18.41
N GLY A 113 3.56 7.37 18.25
CA GLY A 113 4.37 8.34 17.49
C GLY A 113 4.49 8.01 16.00
N LEU A 114 3.82 6.97 15.52
CA LEU A 114 3.70 6.65 14.11
C LEU A 114 2.75 7.67 13.48
N SER A 115 3.33 8.62 12.75
CA SER A 115 2.57 9.55 11.91
C SER A 115 1.61 8.75 11.00
N PRO A 116 0.48 9.34 10.56
CA PRO A 116 -0.31 8.82 9.45
C PRO A 116 0.50 8.46 8.18
N ASP A 117 1.79 8.79 8.12
CA ASP A 117 2.75 8.47 7.06
C ASP A 117 2.73 7.01 6.60
N TRP A 118 2.61 6.02 7.49
CA TRP A 118 2.57 4.61 7.08
C TRP A 118 1.28 4.27 6.33
N LEU A 119 0.15 4.86 6.76
CA LEU A 119 -1.14 4.70 6.11
C LEU A 119 -1.19 5.48 4.79
N ASP A 120 -0.56 6.65 4.76
CA ASP A 120 -0.38 7.43 3.55
C ASP A 120 0.57 6.73 2.56
N SER A 121 1.55 5.97 3.05
CA SER A 121 2.37 5.07 2.23
C SER A 121 1.50 4.00 1.58
N ALA A 122 0.65 3.32 2.36
CA ALA A 122 -0.28 2.33 1.81
C ALA A 122 -1.26 2.94 0.79
N LYS A 123 -1.80 4.11 1.08
CA LYS A 123 -2.65 4.87 0.16
C LYS A 123 -1.90 5.22 -1.14
N ARG A 124 -0.62 5.60 -1.05
CA ARG A 124 0.22 5.91 -2.20
C ARG A 124 0.44 4.70 -3.09
N ASP A 125 0.67 3.52 -2.51
CA ASP A 125 0.79 2.27 -3.27
C ASP A 125 -0.49 1.96 -4.06
N LEU A 126 -1.66 2.14 -3.43
CA LEU A 126 -2.95 1.94 -4.10
C LEU A 126 -3.18 2.97 -5.23
N CYS A 127 -2.77 4.22 -5.04
CA CYS A 127 -2.83 5.24 -6.09
C CYS A 127 -1.97 4.84 -7.30
N TRP A 128 -0.75 4.36 -7.07
CA TRP A 128 0.11 3.91 -8.17
C TRP A 128 -0.38 2.63 -8.85
N ALA A 129 -0.95 1.69 -8.09
CA ALA A 129 -1.60 0.51 -8.66
C ALA A 129 -2.77 0.91 -9.57
N ALA A 130 -3.52 1.95 -9.21
CA ALA A 130 -4.56 2.51 -10.07
C ALA A 130 -4.00 3.11 -11.35
N VAL A 131 -2.85 3.81 -11.28
CA VAL A 131 -2.17 4.37 -12.45
C VAL A 131 -1.73 3.25 -13.40
N GLU A 132 -1.13 2.17 -12.88
CA GLU A 132 -0.80 0.98 -13.67
C GLU A 132 -2.04 0.37 -14.37
N ALA A 133 -3.16 0.26 -13.64
CA ALA A 133 -4.42 -0.22 -14.20
C ALA A 133 -4.97 0.68 -15.30
N VAL A 134 -4.95 2.01 -15.10
CA VAL A 134 -5.41 3.01 -16.07
C VAL A 134 -4.55 3.02 -17.33
N LEU A 135 -3.24 2.79 -17.19
CA LEU A 135 -2.30 2.64 -18.31
C LEU A 135 -2.35 1.26 -18.97
N ALA A 136 -3.13 0.32 -18.43
CA ALA A 136 -3.14 -1.09 -18.83
C ALA A 136 -1.73 -1.72 -18.83
N ARG A 137 -0.92 -1.36 -17.82
CA ARG A 137 0.47 -1.82 -17.63
C ARG A 137 0.65 -2.29 -16.19
N PRO A 138 0.18 -3.50 -15.85
CA PRO A 138 0.44 -4.05 -14.53
C PRO A 138 1.95 -4.18 -14.32
N GLY A 139 2.40 -3.81 -13.13
CA GLY A 139 3.79 -3.85 -12.77
C GLY A 139 3.95 -3.97 -11.27
N PHE A 140 4.86 -3.17 -10.73
CA PHE A 140 5.26 -3.24 -9.33
C PHE A 140 4.10 -3.02 -8.36
N PHE A 141 3.28 -1.99 -8.57
CA PHE A 141 2.21 -1.65 -7.63
C PHE A 141 1.00 -2.57 -7.76
N SER A 142 0.80 -3.15 -8.94
CA SER A 142 -0.17 -4.24 -9.15
C SER A 142 0.26 -5.50 -8.39
N ASP A 143 1.55 -5.82 -8.34
CA ASP A 143 2.07 -6.91 -7.50
C ASP A 143 1.83 -6.63 -6.02
N LEU A 144 2.07 -5.38 -5.57
CA LEU A 144 1.80 -4.97 -4.18
C LEU A 144 0.32 -5.10 -3.81
N LEU A 145 -0.58 -4.76 -4.73
CA LEU A 145 -2.02 -4.85 -4.53
C LEU A 145 -2.49 -6.26 -4.17
N GLU A 146 -1.81 -7.31 -4.64
CA GLU A 146 -2.16 -8.69 -4.29
C GLU A 146 -1.93 -8.99 -2.81
N TYR A 147 -0.89 -8.42 -2.19
CA TYR A 147 -0.68 -8.54 -0.74
C TYR A 147 -1.76 -7.78 0.04
N TYR A 148 -2.11 -6.57 -0.41
CA TYR A 148 -3.23 -5.82 0.19
C TYR A 148 -4.55 -6.58 0.09
N ARG A 149 -4.84 -7.21 -1.06
CA ARG A 149 -6.03 -8.05 -1.26
C ARG A 149 -6.03 -9.27 -0.35
N ALA A 150 -4.85 -9.81 -0.03
CA ALA A 150 -4.68 -10.86 0.96
C ALA A 150 -4.84 -10.35 2.41
N GLY A 151 -5.07 -9.05 2.63
CA GLY A 151 -5.20 -8.45 3.96
C GLY A 151 -3.87 -8.25 4.67
N ARG A 152 -2.77 -8.16 3.92
CA ARG A 152 -1.40 -7.91 4.40
C ARG A 152 -0.96 -6.51 4.02
N TRP A 153 0.03 -5.98 4.72
CA TRP A 153 0.72 -4.77 4.28
C TRP A 153 2.13 -5.12 3.78
N PRO A 154 2.42 -4.99 2.47
CA PRO A 154 3.78 -5.15 1.99
C PRO A 154 4.61 -3.93 2.40
N CYS A 155 5.53 -4.11 3.35
CA CYS A 155 6.32 -3.02 3.87
C CYS A 155 7.70 -2.91 3.23
N ALA A 156 8.31 -4.00 2.73
CA ALA A 156 9.61 -3.95 2.05
C ALA A 156 9.92 -5.24 1.24
N TRP A 157 11.11 -5.30 0.65
CA TRP A 157 11.77 -6.55 0.27
C TRP A 157 13.06 -6.73 1.08
N GLU A 158 13.37 -7.97 1.46
CA GLU A 158 14.59 -8.32 2.18
C GLU A 158 15.84 -7.82 1.43
N GLY A 159 16.65 -7.00 2.09
CA GLY A 159 17.87 -6.42 1.50
C GLY A 159 17.63 -5.40 0.39
N GLY A 160 16.40 -4.90 0.21
CA GLY A 160 16.07 -3.92 -0.82
C GLY A 160 16.14 -4.48 -2.25
N ASP A 161 15.91 -5.78 -2.43
CA ASP A 161 15.92 -6.45 -3.74
C ASP A 161 14.65 -7.27 -3.95
N ARG A 162 13.92 -6.96 -5.03
CA ARG A 162 12.69 -7.66 -5.44
C ARG A 162 12.88 -9.16 -5.73
N SER A 163 14.12 -9.60 -5.96
CA SER A 163 14.45 -11.02 -6.14
C SER A 163 14.43 -11.82 -4.83
N GLN A 164 14.46 -11.13 -3.70
CA GLN A 164 14.40 -11.70 -2.36
C GLN A 164 12.96 -11.82 -1.86
N ARG A 165 12.80 -12.23 -0.60
CA ARG A 165 11.49 -12.37 0.04
C ARG A 165 10.87 -11.01 0.29
N VAL A 166 9.56 -10.90 0.08
CA VAL A 166 8.78 -9.75 0.54
C VAL A 166 8.73 -9.75 2.07
N VAL A 167 8.74 -8.56 2.65
CA VAL A 167 8.46 -8.33 4.06
C VAL A 167 7.04 -7.82 4.18
N LEU A 168 6.24 -8.51 4.98
CA LEU A 168 4.85 -8.19 5.24
C LEU A 168 4.67 -7.79 6.70
N LEU A 169 3.70 -6.93 6.96
CA LEU A 169 2.94 -6.98 8.19
C LEU A 169 1.74 -7.90 7.95
#